data_AF-A0A183EVK7-F1
#
_entry.id   AF-A0A183EVK7-F1
#
_cell.length_a   1.000
_cell.length_b   1.000
_cell.length_c   1.000
_cell.angle_alpha   90.00
_cell.angle_beta   90.00
_cell.angle_gamma   90.00
#
_symmetry.space_group_name_H-M   'P 1'
#
loop_
_entity.id
_entity.type
_entity.pdbx_description
1 polymer ?
#
loop_
_entity_poly.entity_id
_entity_poly.type
_entity_poly.pdbx_seq_one_letter_code
_entity_poly.pdbx_strand_id
1 'polypeptide(L)'
;MQYMRDVCHELQKILQQKFRPDCQLTLFGSAGNGFGLIGSDADMCLQFGADVKPDDLCAALVITEVARVLRKVSHISQVTEIPHAKVPIVKLRYHGRQLMDAE
;
A
#
# COMPACT_ATOMS: atom_id res chain seq x y z
N MET A 1 -15.28 -0.72 -8.01
CA MET A 1 -14.10 0.11 -8.37
C MET A 1 -13.86 1.30 -7.42
N GLN A 2 -14.88 2.10 -7.05
CA GLN A 2 -14.68 3.26 -6.16
C GLN A 2 -14.03 2.89 -4.82
N TYR A 3 -14.52 1.83 -4.17
CA TYR A 3 -13.98 1.35 -2.91
C TYR A 3 -12.44 1.12 -2.94
N MET A 4 -11.92 0.42 -3.94
CA MET A 4 -10.47 0.17 -4.03
C MET A 4 -9.66 1.47 -4.20
N ARG A 5 -10.20 2.46 -4.91
CA ARG A 5 -9.59 3.79 -5.02
C ARG A 5 -9.55 4.48 -3.66
N ASP A 6 -10.64 4.40 -2.89
CA ASP A 6 -10.69 4.98 -1.55
C ASP A 6 -9.66 4.32 -0.61
N VAL A 7 -9.54 2.99 -0.68
CA VAL A 7 -8.51 2.23 0.06
C VAL A 7 -7.10 2.65 -0.37
N CYS A 8 -6.83 2.75 -1.66
CA CYS A 8 -5.54 3.20 -2.18
C CYS A 8 -5.19 4.62 -1.68
N HIS A 9 -6.15 5.54 -1.73
CA HIS A 9 -5.99 6.91 -1.22
C HIS A 9 -5.75 6.95 0.29
N GLU A 10 -6.44 6.11 1.07
CA GLU A 10 -6.23 6.02 2.53
C GLU A 10 -4.83 5.47 2.85
N LEU A 11 -4.42 4.38 2.20
CA LEU A 11 -3.09 3.81 2.36
C LEU A 11 -2.00 4.82 1.96
N GLN A 12 -2.20 5.58 0.89
CA GLN A 12 -1.28 6.64 0.49
C GLN A 12 -1.14 7.68 1.59
N LYS A 13 -2.26 8.17 2.16
CA LYS A 13 -2.22 9.17 3.25
C LYS A 13 -1.48 8.63 4.48
N ILE A 14 -1.69 7.36 4.84
CA ILE A 14 -0.98 6.73 5.95
C ILE A 14 0.53 6.69 5.69
N LEU A 15 0.96 6.30 4.48
CA LEU A 15 2.37 6.27 4.12
C LEU A 15 2.97 7.68 4.04
N GLN A 16 2.22 8.66 3.55
CA GLN A 16 2.63 10.07 3.54
C GLN A 16 2.87 10.61 4.95
N GLN A 17 2.04 10.23 5.92
CA GLN A 17 2.15 10.68 7.31
C GLN A 17 3.21 9.92 8.11
N LYS A 18 3.38 8.62 7.89
CA LYS A 18 4.15 7.73 8.77
C LYS A 18 5.44 7.17 8.16
N PHE A 19 5.62 7.29 6.85
CA PHE A 19 6.80 6.80 6.14
C PHE A 19 7.56 7.94 5.46
N ARG A 20 6.97 8.58 4.44
CA ARG A 20 7.57 9.72 3.72
C ARG A 20 6.52 10.53 2.95
N PRO A 21 6.60 11.87 2.95
CA PRO A 21 5.54 12.76 2.46
C PRO A 21 5.32 12.71 0.94
N ASP A 22 6.33 12.30 0.18
CA ASP A 22 6.31 12.25 -1.29
C ASP A 22 5.88 10.88 -1.86
N CYS A 23 5.43 9.96 -1.00
CA CYS A 23 4.80 8.70 -1.40
C CYS A 23 3.58 8.94 -2.30
N GLN A 24 3.51 8.20 -3.40
CA GLN A 24 2.32 8.06 -4.23
C GLN A 24 1.98 6.58 -4.40
N LEU A 25 0.70 6.23 -4.21
CA LEU A 25 0.19 4.90 -4.54
C LEU A 25 -0.68 4.99 -5.78
N THR A 26 -0.50 4.04 -6.70
CA THR A 26 -1.31 3.92 -7.91
C THR A 26 -1.86 2.52 -8.01
N LEU A 27 -3.17 2.39 -8.21
CA LEU A 27 -3.78 1.09 -8.49
C LEU A 27 -3.36 0.61 -9.88
N PHE A 28 -2.97 -0.66 -9.96
CA PHE A 28 -2.62 -1.34 -11.20
C PHE A 28 -3.37 -2.67 -11.30
N GLY A 29 -3.19 -3.37 -12.42
CA GLY A 29 -3.75 -4.71 -12.64
C GLY A 29 -5.26 -4.70 -12.90
N SER A 30 -5.92 -5.80 -12.53
CA SER A 30 -7.35 -6.04 -12.79
C SER A 30 -8.26 -5.01 -12.11
N ALA A 31 -7.82 -4.42 -10.99
CA ALA A 31 -8.52 -3.35 -10.30
C ALA A 31 -8.42 -1.98 -11.00
N GLY A 32 -7.37 -1.76 -11.80
CA GLY A 32 -7.16 -0.53 -12.56
C GLY A 32 -7.83 -0.52 -13.95
N ASN A 33 -8.07 -1.69 -14.54
CA ASN A 33 -8.59 -1.83 -15.91
C ASN A 33 -10.09 -2.18 -16.02
N GLY A 34 -10.80 -2.32 -14.89
CA GLY A 34 -12.23 -2.60 -14.88
C GLY A 34 -12.65 -4.08 -14.97
N PHE A 35 -11.70 -5.02 -14.95
CA PHE A 35 -11.98 -6.47 -14.94
C PHE A 35 -11.93 -7.13 -13.54
N GLY A 36 -11.73 -6.35 -12.48
CA GLY A 36 -11.70 -6.85 -11.11
C GLY A 36 -13.05 -7.43 -10.67
N LEU A 37 -13.09 -8.75 -10.44
CA LEU A 37 -14.22 -9.43 -9.81
C LEU A 37 -14.35 -9.03 -8.34
N ILE A 38 -15.55 -9.17 -7.78
CA ILE A 38 -15.76 -8.98 -6.33
C ILE A 38 -14.86 -9.97 -5.58
N GLY A 39 -13.95 -9.44 -4.75
CA GLY A 39 -12.97 -10.24 -4.00
C GLY A 39 -11.62 -10.44 -4.69
N SER A 40 -11.35 -9.79 -5.82
CA SER A 40 -10.01 -9.81 -6.41
C SER A 40 -8.98 -9.08 -5.54
N ASP A 41 -7.76 -9.60 -5.51
CA ASP A 41 -6.61 -8.88 -4.96
C ASP A 41 -6.44 -7.53 -5.70
N ALA A 42 -5.95 -6.52 -4.99
CA ALA A 42 -5.61 -5.21 -5.56
C ALA A 42 -4.10 -5.03 -5.59
N ASP A 43 -3.56 -4.78 -6.78
CA ASP A 43 -2.15 -4.44 -6.96
C ASP A 43 -1.98 -2.91 -6.88
N MET A 44 -1.03 -2.46 -6.07
CA MET A 44 -0.71 -1.05 -5.89
C MET A 44 0.78 -0.83 -6.09
N CYS A 45 1.13 0.12 -6.95
CA CYS A 45 2.51 0.55 -7.16
C CYS A 45 2.84 1.72 -6.23
N LEU A 46 3.95 1.61 -5.50
CA LEU A 46 4.52 2.68 -4.69
C LEU A 46 5.56 3.45 -5.52
N GLN A 47 5.36 4.75 -5.60
CA GLN A 47 6.24 5.69 -6.29
C GLN A 47 6.63 6.83 -5.34
N PHE A 48 7.71 7.51 -5.67
CA PHE A 48 8.27 8.62 -4.90
C PHE A 48 8.41 9.86 -5.78
N GLY A 49 8.77 10.99 -5.18
CA GLY A 49 9.00 12.24 -5.90
C GLY A 49 9.99 12.07 -7.06
N ALA A 50 9.82 12.88 -8.11
CA ALA A 50 10.65 12.83 -9.32
C ALA A 50 12.14 13.15 -9.07
N ASP A 51 12.44 13.74 -7.91
CA ASP A 51 13.78 14.03 -7.40
C ASP A 51 14.48 12.81 -6.80
N VAL A 52 13.76 11.73 -6.49
CA VAL A 52 14.33 10.52 -5.89
C VAL A 52 14.77 9.57 -6.99
N LYS A 53 16.07 9.36 -7.11
CA LYS A 53 16.62 8.44 -8.11
C LYS A 53 16.39 6.99 -7.68
N PRO A 54 16.02 6.08 -8.61
CA PRO A 54 15.88 4.67 -8.32
C PRO A 54 17.13 4.04 -7.71
N ASP A 55 18.32 4.48 -8.13
CA ASP A 55 19.61 3.94 -7.65
C ASP A 55 19.90 4.29 -6.18
N ASP A 56 19.27 5.35 -5.66
CA ASP A 56 19.39 5.76 -4.25
C ASP A 56 18.42 4.98 -3.34
N LEU A 57 17.58 4.11 -3.91
CA LEU A 57 16.55 3.35 -3.20
C LEU A 57 16.86 1.87 -3.18
N CYS A 58 17.11 1.34 -1.97
CA CYS A 58 17.06 -0.10 -1.77
C CYS A 58 15.61 -0.57 -1.66
N ALA A 59 15.07 -1.16 -2.73
CA ALA A 59 13.68 -1.65 -2.77
C ALA A 59 13.36 -2.62 -1.61
N ALA A 60 14.32 -3.47 -1.22
CA ALA A 60 14.16 -4.37 -0.08
C ALA A 60 13.92 -3.60 1.23
N LEU A 61 14.74 -2.58 1.52
CA LEU A 61 14.57 -1.74 2.71
C LEU A 61 13.25 -0.95 2.67
N VAL A 62 12.87 -0.43 1.50
CA VAL A 62 11.59 0.25 1.30
C VAL A 62 10.43 -0.66 1.68
N ILE A 63 10.43 -1.90 1.18
CA ILE A 63 9.36 -2.88 1.45
C ILE A 63 9.30 -3.25 2.95
N THR A 64 10.44 -3.46 3.60
CA THR A 64 10.49 -3.74 5.05
C THR A 64 9.98 -2.55 5.88
N GLU A 65 10.37 -1.32 5.56
CA GLU A 65 9.90 -0.13 6.28
C GLU A 65 8.41 0.14 6.05
N VAL A 66 7.93 -0.01 4.82
CA VAL A 66 6.49 0.10 4.50
C VAL A 66 5.70 -0.94 5.29
N ALA A 67 6.15 -2.20 5.33
CA ALA A 67 5.50 -3.23 6.14
C ALA A 67 5.48 -2.88 7.63
N ARG A 68 6.59 -2.34 8.17
CA ARG A 68 6.67 -1.87 9.56
C ARG A 68 5.65 -0.77 9.88
N VAL A 69 5.44 0.16 8.95
CA VAL A 69 4.42 1.23 9.09
C VAL A 69 3.01 0.66 9.03
N LEU A 70 2.72 -0.21 8.06
CA LEU A 70 1.38 -0.77 7.84
C LEU A 70 0.94 -1.71 8.98
N ARG A 71 1.87 -2.39 9.64
CA ARG A 71 1.59 -3.20 10.85
C ARG A 71 0.99 -2.39 12.01
N LYS A 72 1.18 -1.06 12.03
CA LYS A 72 0.68 -0.17 13.10
C LYS A 72 -0.70 0.41 12.81
N VAL A 73 -1.35 -0.03 11.73
CA VAL A 73 -2.67 0.46 11.31
C VAL A 73 -3.72 -0.54 11.78
N SER A 74 -4.70 -0.08 12.58
CA SER A 74 -5.68 -0.95 13.25
C SER A 74 -6.55 -1.79 12.30
N HIS A 75 -6.88 -1.25 11.12
CA HIS A 75 -7.73 -1.92 10.12
C HIS A 75 -6.92 -2.67 9.04
N ILE A 76 -5.63 -2.88 9.25
CA ILE A 76 -4.74 -3.70 8.40
C ILE A 76 -4.25 -4.90 9.20
N SER A 77 -4.28 -6.09 8.60
CA SER A 77 -3.69 -7.28 9.21
C SER A 77 -3.00 -8.18 8.20
N GLN A 78 -2.36 -9.25 8.68
CA GLN A 78 -1.63 -10.21 7.85
C GLN A 78 -0.60 -9.55 6.92
N VAL A 79 0.17 -8.60 7.47
CA VAL A 79 1.21 -7.86 6.74
C VAL A 79 2.46 -8.73 6.60
N THR A 80 2.74 -9.17 5.38
CA THR A 80 3.90 -9.98 4.99
C THR A 80 4.75 -9.21 4.00
N GLU A 81 6.01 -8.95 4.37
CA GLU A 81 7.02 -8.39 3.47
C GLU A 81 7.72 -9.49 2.67
N ILE A 82 7.98 -9.24 1.38
CA ILE A 82 8.69 -10.15 0.49
C ILE A 82 9.82 -9.38 -0.23
N PRO A 83 10.87 -8.95 0.50
CA PRO A 83 11.86 -7.99 0.00
C PRO A 83 12.85 -8.59 -1.01
N HIS A 84 13.04 -9.92 -1.03
CA HIS A 84 14.05 -10.60 -1.85
C HIS A 84 13.48 -11.26 -3.13
N ALA A 85 12.20 -11.02 -3.45
CA ALA A 85 11.61 -11.47 -4.70
C ALA A 85 12.10 -10.63 -5.89
N LYS A 86 11.92 -11.14 -7.12
CA LYS A 86 12.21 -10.39 -8.36
C LYS A 86 11.48 -9.04 -8.39
N VAL A 87 10.28 -8.99 -7.83
CA VAL A 87 9.52 -7.76 -7.56
C VAL A 87 9.23 -7.72 -6.06
N PRO A 88 9.90 -6.85 -5.30
CA PRO A 88 9.67 -6.71 -3.87
C PRO A 88 8.24 -6.21 -3.58
N ILE A 89 7.51 -6.87 -2.68
CA ILE A 89 6.12 -6.53 -2.35
C ILE A 89 5.82 -6.60 -0.86
N VAL A 90 4.76 -5.90 -0.43
CA VAL A 90 4.07 -6.12 0.84
C VAL A 90 2.69 -6.69 0.55
N LYS A 91 2.40 -7.89 1.06
CA LYS A 91 1.06 -8.49 1.04
C LYS A 91 0.35 -8.16 2.35
N LEU A 92 -0.92 -7.78 2.29
CA LEU A 92 -1.72 -7.46 3.48
C LEU A 92 -3.20 -7.76 3.28
N ARG A 93 -3.98 -7.78 4.36
CA ARG A 93 -5.44 -7.70 4.32
C ARG A 93 -5.92 -6.37 4.88
N TYR A 94 -6.85 -5.77 4.16
CA TYR A 94 -7.53 -4.55 4.56
C TYR A 94 -8.97 -4.88 4.95
N HIS A 95 -9.39 -4.48 6.15
CA HIS A 95 -10.72 -4.84 6.71
C HIS A 95 -11.76 -3.74 6.57
N GLY A 96 -11.38 -2.57 6.05
CA GLY A 96 -12.19 -1.35 6.17
C GLY A 96 -12.17 -0.79 7.59
N ARG A 97 -12.40 0.51 7.75
CA ARG A 97 -12.72 1.05 9.08
C ARG A 97 -14.08 0.48 9.50
N GLN A 98 -14.09 -0.47 10.42
CA GLN A 98 -15.24 -0.56 11.32
C GLN A 98 -15.22 0.74 12.13
N LEU A 99 -16.32 1.49 12.06
CA LEU A 99 -16.60 2.59 12.98
C LEU A 99 -16.71 1.98 14.39
N MET A 100 -15.59 1.81 15.07
CA MET A 100 -15.52 1.58 16.51
C MET A 100 -14.81 2.78 17.09
N ASP A 101 -15.52 3.89 17.15
CA ASP A 101 -15.24 5.07 17.99
C ASP A 101 -16.59 5.80 18.13
N ALA A 102 -17.49 5.21 18.92
CA ALA A 102 -18.72 5.83 19.38
C ALA A 102 -19.03 5.30 20.78
N GLU A 103 -18.21 5.66 21.76
CA GLU A 103 -18.55 5.74 23.18
C GLU A 103 -17.86 6.95 23.81
#